data_AF-A0A540MWN0-F1
#
_entry.id   AF-A0A540MWN0-F1
#
_cell.length_a   1.000
_cell.length_b   1.000
_cell.length_c   1.000
_cell.angle_alpha   90.00
_cell.angle_beta   90.00
_cell.angle_gamma   90.00
#
_symmetry.space_group_name_H-M   'P 1'
#
loop_
_entity.id
_entity.type
_entity.pdbx_description
1 polymer ?
#
loop_
_entity_poly.entity_id
_entity_poly.type
_entity_poly.pdbx_seq_one_letter_code
_entity_poly.pdbx_strand_id
1 'polypeptide(L)'
;MSHEVLNFAFYTNIGSLGVHNSQACVSNITVRNAVIRESDNGVRIKTWQGGTGCVSGILFENIQMENVLNCLLVDQYYCLSKGCLNQTSAVLVTDLTYRNIKGTYDVRTPPIHFACSDTVACRNITLSEVELYPHEGELMDDPFCWNAYGIQETATIPPIDCLQEGEPQVAAEETKNMPSLQTSLPPELANNVIRLYRECLRRVKYVGHRIVSMGGRRFGTNFHLRFRILEALLFLGFMSAMTVLFVVCGLTISDLFAAIPAFLPTGWALLLACVSNITVRNAVIRESDNGVRIKTWQGGTGCVSGILFENIQMENVLNCLLVDQYYCLSKGCLNQTSAVLVTDLTYRNIKGTYDVRTPPIHFACSDTVACRNITLSEVELYPHEGELMDDPFCWNAYGIQETATIPPIDCLQEGEPQVAAEVSEYTC
;
A
#
# COMPACT_ATOMS: atom_id res chain seq x y z
N MET A 1 -15.57 -13.78 -7.04
CA MET A 1 -14.65 -13.08 -7.96
C MET A 1 -14.42 -11.71 -7.34
N SER A 2 -13.38 -11.60 -6.51
CA SER A 2 -13.08 -10.44 -5.67
C SER A 2 -12.56 -9.31 -6.55
N HIS A 3 -13.39 -8.31 -6.80
CA HIS A 3 -12.93 -7.04 -7.33
C HIS A 3 -12.15 -6.33 -6.21
N GLU A 4 -10.90 -5.99 -6.50
CA GLU A 4 -9.96 -5.28 -5.64
C GLU A 4 -10.57 -3.94 -5.21
N VAL A 5 -10.78 -3.77 -3.91
CA VAL A 5 -11.37 -2.56 -3.31
C VAL A 5 -10.36 -2.11 -2.24
N LEU A 6 -9.78 -0.92 -2.43
CA LEU A 6 -8.95 -0.13 -1.50
C LEU A 6 -7.40 -0.22 -1.58
N ASN A 7 -6.84 0.19 -2.73
CA ASN A 7 -5.49 0.79 -2.72
C ASN A 7 -5.50 2.17 -2.01
N PHE A 8 -5.30 2.20 -0.69
CA PHE A 8 -4.85 3.41 0.00
C PHE A 8 -3.44 3.75 -0.50
N ALA A 9 -3.29 4.92 -1.13
CA ALA A 9 -1.99 5.53 -1.34
C ALA A 9 -1.99 6.86 -0.58
N PHE A 10 -1.05 6.94 0.37
CA PHE A 10 -0.87 7.97 1.38
C PHE A 10 -1.91 7.84 2.50
N TYR A 11 -1.53 7.27 3.64
CA TYR A 11 -0.72 7.99 4.64
C TYR A 11 0.57 7.36 5.12
N THR A 12 1.01 6.34 4.42
CA THR A 12 2.15 5.57 4.87
C THR A 12 2.94 4.99 3.70
N ASN A 13 2.63 5.44 2.48
CA ASN A 13 3.16 4.90 1.25
C ASN A 13 4.13 5.90 0.60
N ILE A 14 5.44 5.71 0.76
CA ILE A 14 6.42 6.50 0.00
C ILE A 14 6.47 5.92 -1.42
N GLY A 15 5.93 6.65 -2.41
CA GLY A 15 6.05 6.31 -3.82
C GLY A 15 4.81 6.51 -4.70
N SER A 16 4.89 6.22 -6.00
CA SER A 16 5.97 5.48 -6.66
C SER A 16 7.10 6.39 -7.16
N LEU A 17 8.34 6.06 -6.80
CA LEU A 17 9.54 6.80 -7.19
C LEU A 17 10.22 6.13 -8.39
N GLY A 18 10.70 6.93 -9.33
CA GLY A 18 11.49 6.49 -10.50
C GLY A 18 10.67 5.99 -11.70
N VAL A 19 9.46 6.53 -11.92
CA VAL A 19 8.69 6.20 -13.13
C VAL A 19 9.45 6.65 -14.38
N HIS A 20 9.41 5.88 -15.47
CA HIS A 20 10.09 6.21 -16.72
C HIS A 20 11.62 6.45 -16.59
N ASN A 21 12.29 5.81 -15.62
CA ASN A 21 13.70 6.06 -15.28
C ASN A 21 13.98 7.50 -14.78
N SER A 22 12.98 8.18 -14.23
CA SER A 22 13.24 9.42 -13.49
C SER A 22 14.11 9.14 -12.25
N GLN A 23 14.88 10.13 -11.83
CA GLN A 23 15.64 10.09 -10.59
C GLN A 23 14.83 10.82 -9.54
N ALA A 24 14.37 10.14 -8.49
CA ALA A 24 13.64 10.78 -7.39
C ALA A 24 14.27 10.44 -6.04
N CYS A 25 14.42 11.45 -5.19
CA CYS A 25 15.03 11.29 -3.88
C CYS A 25 14.12 11.81 -2.77
N VAL A 26 13.84 10.94 -1.80
CA VAL A 26 13.01 11.24 -0.64
C VAL A 26 13.81 10.92 0.62
N SER A 27 13.85 11.85 1.56
CA SER A 27 14.59 11.64 2.81
C SER A 27 14.00 12.30 4.05
N ASN A 28 14.43 11.83 5.22
CA ASN A 28 14.12 12.39 6.54
C ASN A 28 12.62 12.41 6.90
N ILE A 29 11.84 11.49 6.32
CA ILE A 29 10.40 11.43 6.61
C ILE A 29 10.16 10.77 7.97
N THR A 30 9.45 11.46 8.84
CA THR A 30 8.83 10.86 10.02
C THR A 30 7.32 10.74 9.82
N VAL A 31 6.79 9.51 9.83
CA VAL A 31 5.35 9.21 9.88
C VAL A 31 5.03 8.69 11.27
N ARG A 32 4.15 9.37 11.99
CA ARG A 32 3.85 9.00 13.38
C ARG A 32 2.42 9.24 13.85
N ASN A 33 2.10 8.61 14.98
CA ASN A 33 0.83 8.73 15.72
C ASN A 33 -0.40 8.24 14.94
N ALA A 34 -0.19 7.36 13.96
CA ALA A 34 -1.21 6.91 13.04
C ALA A 34 -2.12 5.82 13.62
N VAL A 35 -3.41 5.88 13.30
CA VAL A 35 -4.37 4.79 13.50
C VAL A 35 -4.86 4.33 12.13
N ILE A 36 -4.70 3.03 11.84
CA ILE A 36 -5.05 2.44 10.54
C ILE A 36 -5.96 1.25 10.78
N ARG A 37 -7.19 1.32 10.26
CA ARG A 37 -8.23 0.30 10.43
C ARG A 37 -8.75 -0.21 9.10
N GLU A 38 -9.05 -1.51 9.05
CA GLU A 38 -9.82 -2.12 7.96
C GLU A 38 -9.21 -1.81 6.58
N SER A 39 -7.87 -1.90 6.48
CA SER A 39 -7.11 -1.40 5.33
C SER A 39 -6.25 -2.48 4.71
N ASP A 40 -6.13 -2.45 3.38
CA ASP A 40 -5.24 -3.35 2.65
C ASP A 40 -3.76 -3.15 3.03
N ASN A 41 -3.36 -1.93 3.43
CA ASN A 41 -1.96 -1.61 3.69
C ASN A 41 -1.82 -0.75 4.96
N GLY A 42 -0.89 -1.15 5.83
CA GLY A 42 -0.41 -0.42 6.98
C GLY A 42 0.58 0.63 6.53
N VAL A 43 1.89 0.39 6.69
CA VAL A 43 2.98 1.20 6.15
C VAL A 43 3.64 0.56 4.95
N ARG A 44 3.86 1.35 3.88
CA ARG A 44 4.30 0.88 2.58
C ARG A 44 5.43 1.72 1.98
N ILE A 45 6.38 1.10 1.31
CA ILE A 45 7.33 1.78 0.44
C ILE A 45 7.27 1.07 -0.89
N LYS A 46 7.00 1.81 -1.97
CA LYS A 46 6.93 1.25 -3.33
C LYS A 46 7.85 2.00 -4.26
N THR A 47 8.67 1.26 -5.00
CA THR A 47 9.58 1.84 -5.99
C THR A 47 9.44 1.11 -7.31
N TRP A 48 9.54 1.84 -8.43
CA TRP A 48 9.46 1.23 -9.75
C TRP A 48 10.64 0.31 -10.01
N GLN A 49 10.34 -0.87 -10.57
CA GLN A 49 11.38 -1.73 -11.13
C GLN A 49 12.08 -1.02 -12.29
N GLY A 50 13.41 -0.92 -12.24
CA GLY A 50 14.20 -0.15 -13.21
C GLY A 50 14.39 1.33 -12.84
N GLY A 51 13.72 1.82 -11.79
CA GLY A 51 13.84 3.19 -11.32
C GLY A 51 15.22 3.54 -10.75
N THR A 52 15.49 4.82 -10.59
CA THR A 52 16.74 5.34 -9.99
C THR A 52 16.43 6.41 -8.95
N GLY A 53 17.35 6.63 -8.01
CA GLY A 53 17.17 7.61 -6.93
C GLY A 53 17.32 6.98 -5.55
N CYS A 54 16.71 7.60 -4.53
CA CYS A 54 16.96 7.25 -3.14
C CYS A 54 15.74 7.44 -2.21
N VAL A 55 15.61 6.54 -1.24
CA VAL A 55 14.71 6.64 -0.08
C VAL A 55 15.58 6.40 1.14
N SER A 56 15.73 7.41 2.00
CA SER A 56 16.63 7.32 3.16
C SER A 56 16.12 8.06 4.39
N GLY A 57 16.43 7.56 5.58
CA GLY A 57 16.10 8.24 6.84
C GLY A 57 14.59 8.29 7.08
N ILE A 58 13.92 7.15 6.93
CA ILE A 58 12.47 7.06 7.13
C ILE A 58 12.18 6.48 8.50
N LEU A 59 11.34 7.15 9.28
CA LEU A 59 10.88 6.71 10.59
C LEU A 59 9.36 6.52 10.58
N PHE A 60 8.91 5.30 10.81
CA PHE A 60 7.52 4.97 11.15
C PHE A 60 7.43 4.74 12.66
N GLU A 61 6.70 5.58 13.39
CA GLU A 61 6.69 5.57 14.86
C GLU A 61 5.28 5.70 15.46
N ASN A 62 4.96 4.96 16.53
CA ASN A 62 3.68 5.06 17.24
C ASN A 62 2.48 4.84 16.30
N ILE A 63 2.40 3.65 15.69
CA ILE A 63 1.34 3.32 14.74
C ILE A 63 0.49 2.18 15.31
N GLN A 64 -0.81 2.41 15.40
CA GLN A 64 -1.79 1.42 15.80
C GLN A 64 -2.51 0.85 14.56
N MET A 65 -2.56 -0.47 14.44
CA MET A 65 -3.23 -1.17 13.34
C MET A 65 -4.41 -2.02 13.84
N GLU A 66 -5.47 -2.09 13.06
CA GLU A 66 -6.64 -2.93 13.32
C GLU A 66 -7.13 -3.55 12.01
N ASN A 67 -7.14 -4.89 11.94
CA ASN A 67 -7.54 -5.63 10.75
C ASN A 67 -6.87 -5.13 9.45
N VAL A 68 -5.54 -5.00 9.46
CA VAL A 68 -4.76 -4.52 8.31
C VAL A 68 -4.15 -5.69 7.55
N LEU A 69 -4.31 -5.75 6.22
CA LEU A 69 -3.84 -6.88 5.42
C LEU A 69 -2.30 -6.93 5.28
N ASN A 70 -1.68 -5.84 4.82
CA ASN A 70 -0.23 -5.74 4.65
C ASN A 70 0.34 -4.68 5.60
N CYS A 71 0.75 -5.05 6.82
CA CYS A 71 1.15 -4.10 7.85
C CYS A 71 2.46 -3.36 7.54
N LEU A 72 3.56 -4.06 7.25
CA LEU A 72 4.85 -3.44 6.89
C LEU A 72 5.27 -3.97 5.52
N LEU A 73 5.22 -3.12 4.50
CA LEU A 73 5.45 -3.51 3.12
C LEU A 73 6.56 -2.67 2.48
N VAL A 74 7.59 -3.32 1.96
CA VAL A 74 8.53 -2.73 0.99
C VAL A 74 8.42 -3.54 -0.29
N ASP A 75 8.13 -2.87 -1.40
CA ASP A 75 8.00 -3.49 -2.72
C ASP A 75 8.79 -2.69 -3.78
N GLN A 76 9.94 -3.23 -4.17
CA GLN A 76 10.78 -2.66 -5.23
C GLN A 76 10.49 -3.22 -6.62
N TYR A 77 9.50 -4.09 -6.77
CA TYR A 77 9.12 -4.72 -8.03
C TYR A 77 7.85 -4.11 -8.64
N TYR A 78 7.47 -2.91 -8.18
CA TYR A 78 6.24 -2.26 -8.64
C TYR A 78 6.27 -2.00 -10.15
N CYS A 79 5.23 -2.46 -10.85
CA CYS A 79 5.01 -2.17 -12.26
C CYS A 79 3.55 -2.36 -12.70
N LEU A 80 3.16 -1.74 -13.83
CA LEU A 80 1.76 -1.75 -14.32
C LEU A 80 1.35 -3.03 -15.06
N SER A 81 2.30 -3.88 -15.42
CA SER A 81 2.09 -5.04 -16.29
C SER A 81 2.42 -6.34 -15.54
N LYS A 82 1.65 -7.41 -15.76
CA LYS A 82 1.91 -8.73 -15.14
C LYS A 82 3.18 -9.43 -15.67
N GLY A 83 3.96 -8.81 -16.56
CA GLY A 83 5.09 -9.41 -17.25
C GLY A 83 6.33 -8.52 -17.34
N CYS A 84 6.59 -7.69 -16.34
CA CYS A 84 7.80 -6.85 -16.31
C CYS A 84 9.05 -7.72 -16.23
N LEU A 85 9.99 -7.48 -17.16
CA LEU A 85 11.31 -8.14 -17.14
C LEU A 85 12.13 -7.58 -15.98
N ASN A 86 12.76 -8.45 -15.19
CA ASN A 86 13.69 -8.04 -14.13
C ASN A 86 14.69 -7.01 -14.68
N GLN A 87 14.77 -5.86 -14.02
CA GLN A 87 15.70 -4.78 -14.35
C GLN A 87 16.85 -4.78 -13.33
N THR A 88 18.00 -4.28 -13.77
CA THR A 88 19.20 -4.21 -12.91
C THR A 88 19.32 -2.90 -12.14
N SER A 89 18.59 -1.84 -12.53
CA SER A 89 18.48 -0.60 -11.76
C SER A 89 17.30 -0.66 -10.79
N ALA A 90 17.49 -0.07 -9.61
CA ALA A 90 16.46 0.12 -8.62
C ALA A 90 16.79 1.34 -7.76
N VAL A 91 15.76 1.92 -7.15
CA VAL A 91 15.87 3.00 -6.18
C VAL A 91 16.60 2.48 -4.94
N LEU A 92 17.59 3.21 -4.43
CA LEU A 92 18.26 2.85 -3.18
C LEU A 92 17.29 3.05 -2.01
N VAL A 93 17.07 2.02 -1.20
CA VAL A 93 16.25 2.11 0.02
C VAL A 93 17.13 1.82 1.22
N THR A 94 17.34 2.80 2.09
CA THR A 94 18.21 2.65 3.26
C THR A 94 17.71 3.43 4.48
N ASP A 95 18.26 3.16 5.66
CA ASP A 95 17.95 3.87 6.90
C ASP A 95 16.44 3.91 7.18
N LEU A 96 15.81 2.73 7.22
CA LEU A 96 14.38 2.58 7.52
C LEU A 96 14.20 2.16 8.97
N THR A 97 13.45 2.92 9.76
CA THR A 97 13.16 2.58 11.15
C THR A 97 11.66 2.39 11.34
N TYR A 98 11.29 1.24 11.89
CA TYR A 98 9.93 0.92 12.34
C TYR A 98 9.97 0.79 13.86
N ARG A 99 9.28 1.69 14.56
CA ARG A 99 9.30 1.80 16.02
C ARG A 99 7.91 1.85 16.61
N ASN A 100 7.67 1.08 17.67
CA ASN A 100 6.40 1.12 18.41
C ASN A 100 5.18 1.00 17.46
N ILE A 101 5.14 -0.09 16.71
CA ILE A 101 4.05 -0.42 15.78
C ILE A 101 3.30 -1.61 16.36
N LYS A 102 2.04 -1.41 16.73
CA LYS A 102 1.25 -2.42 17.44
C LYS A 102 -0.12 -2.59 16.81
N GLY A 103 -0.70 -3.78 16.93
CA GLY A 103 -2.08 -3.98 16.51
C GLY A 103 -2.40 -5.35 15.93
N THR A 104 -3.41 -5.37 15.06
CA THR A 104 -3.89 -6.61 14.44
C THR A 104 -3.83 -6.59 12.92
N TYR A 105 -3.58 -7.76 12.32
CA TYR A 105 -3.49 -7.97 10.89
C TYR A 105 -4.46 -9.04 10.38
N ASP A 106 -4.86 -8.91 9.12
CA ASP A 106 -5.68 -9.92 8.44
C ASP A 106 -4.81 -11.09 7.96
N VAL A 107 -5.12 -12.30 8.43
CA VAL A 107 -4.33 -13.53 8.20
C VAL A 107 -4.32 -14.02 6.75
N ARG A 108 -5.01 -13.34 5.82
CA ARG A 108 -4.94 -13.64 4.38
C ARG A 108 -3.53 -13.49 3.79
N THR A 109 -2.69 -12.64 4.39
CA THR A 109 -1.28 -12.44 3.99
C THR A 109 -0.36 -12.26 5.20
N PRO A 110 0.95 -12.54 5.06
CA PRO A 110 1.91 -12.17 6.09
C PRO A 110 1.89 -10.67 6.39
N PRO A 111 1.98 -10.26 7.67
CA PRO A 111 1.90 -8.85 8.04
C PRO A 111 3.15 -8.05 7.62
N ILE A 112 4.30 -8.71 7.50
CA ILE A 112 5.58 -8.07 7.14
C ILE A 112 6.08 -8.67 5.83
N HIS A 113 6.37 -7.81 4.86
CA HIS A 113 6.81 -8.21 3.53
C HIS A 113 7.81 -7.19 2.96
N PHE A 114 9.09 -7.56 2.95
CA PHE A 114 10.19 -6.77 2.39
C PHE A 114 10.73 -7.42 1.12
N ALA A 115 10.29 -6.93 -0.05
CA ALA A 115 10.75 -7.37 -1.36
C ALA A 115 11.66 -6.30 -2.00
N CYS A 116 12.97 -6.47 -1.82
CA CYS A 116 13.99 -5.56 -2.35
C CYS A 116 14.63 -6.11 -3.63
N SER A 117 15.13 -5.23 -4.51
CA SER A 117 15.69 -5.59 -5.81
C SER A 117 16.87 -6.55 -5.70
N ASP A 118 17.01 -7.51 -6.63
CA ASP A 118 18.13 -8.46 -6.68
C ASP A 118 19.50 -7.77 -6.75
N THR A 119 19.58 -6.57 -7.33
CA THR A 119 20.85 -5.83 -7.56
C THR A 119 21.09 -4.71 -6.56
N VAL A 120 20.03 -4.20 -5.91
CA VAL A 120 20.09 -3.09 -4.96
C VAL A 120 19.29 -3.48 -3.72
N ALA A 121 20.00 -4.01 -2.72
CA ALA A 121 19.40 -4.42 -1.47
C ALA A 121 18.84 -3.24 -0.67
N CYS A 122 17.78 -3.48 0.11
CA CYS A 122 17.40 -2.55 1.18
C CYS A 122 18.34 -2.74 2.37
N ARG A 123 18.83 -1.65 2.96
CA ARG A 123 19.87 -1.68 4.00
C ARG A 123 19.51 -0.85 5.22
N ASN A 124 20.10 -1.19 6.36
CA ASN A 124 19.89 -0.47 7.62
C ASN A 124 18.39 -0.36 7.99
N ILE A 125 17.67 -1.47 7.85
CA ILE A 125 16.29 -1.60 8.38
C ILE A 125 16.39 -1.86 9.89
N THR A 126 15.72 -1.05 10.70
CA THR A 126 15.70 -1.20 12.15
C THR A 126 14.27 -1.44 12.62
N LEU A 127 14.05 -2.52 13.34
CA LEU A 127 12.77 -2.87 13.95
C LEU A 127 12.89 -2.79 15.47
N SER A 128 12.02 -2.00 16.11
CA SER A 128 11.92 -1.90 17.57
C SER A 128 10.46 -1.82 17.99
N GLU A 129 10.07 -2.60 19.00
CA GLU A 129 8.72 -2.61 19.58
C GLU A 129 7.61 -2.84 18.53
N VAL A 130 7.82 -3.82 17.64
CA VAL A 130 6.84 -4.23 16.61
C VAL A 130 6.07 -5.47 17.09
N GLU A 131 4.77 -5.30 17.35
CA GLU A 131 3.89 -6.33 17.90
C GLU A 131 2.57 -6.42 17.13
N LEU A 132 2.49 -7.36 16.18
CA LEU A 132 1.34 -7.58 15.31
C LEU A 132 0.74 -8.96 15.52
N TYR A 133 -0.56 -8.99 15.86
CA TYR A 133 -1.31 -10.21 16.15
C TYR A 133 -2.37 -10.46 15.06
N PRO A 134 -2.76 -11.70 14.80
CA PRO A 134 -3.90 -11.95 13.92
C PRO A 134 -5.15 -11.23 14.47
N HIS A 135 -5.90 -10.55 13.60
CA HIS A 135 -7.20 -9.96 13.95
C HIS A 135 -8.20 -11.05 14.32
N GLU A 136 -8.22 -12.11 13.51
CA GLU A 136 -8.91 -13.35 13.77
C GLU A 136 -8.03 -14.54 13.37
N GLY A 137 -8.19 -15.66 14.07
CA GLY A 137 -7.48 -16.91 13.77
C GLY A 137 -6.13 -17.05 14.48
N GLU A 138 -5.29 -17.91 13.92
CA GLU A 138 -3.99 -18.28 14.49
C GLU A 138 -2.87 -17.40 13.95
N LEU A 139 -1.78 -17.28 14.72
CA LEU A 139 -0.60 -16.52 14.32
C LEU A 139 0.01 -17.11 13.03
N MET A 140 0.17 -16.28 12.02
CA MET A 140 0.88 -16.61 10.78
C MET A 140 2.35 -16.20 10.91
N ASP A 141 3.22 -17.18 11.13
CA ASP A 141 4.67 -17.02 11.32
C ASP A 141 5.43 -17.20 10.00
N ASP A 142 5.20 -16.33 9.03
CA ASP A 142 5.86 -16.38 7.71
C ASP A 142 6.11 -14.98 7.12
N PRO A 143 6.83 -14.08 7.83
CA PRO A 143 7.21 -12.81 7.23
C PRO A 143 8.12 -13.03 6.02
N PHE A 144 7.96 -12.19 5.01
CA PHE A 144 8.75 -12.29 3.79
C PHE A 144 9.89 -11.27 3.79
N CYS A 145 11.12 -11.72 3.52
CA CYS A 145 12.26 -10.84 3.27
C CYS A 145 13.03 -11.34 2.05
N TRP A 146 13.32 -10.43 1.14
CA TRP A 146 14.18 -10.68 -0.02
C TRP A 146 15.13 -9.51 -0.21
N ASN A 147 16.43 -9.81 -0.20
CA ASN A 147 17.53 -8.87 -0.29
C ASN A 147 17.40 -7.66 0.67
N ALA A 148 16.96 -7.92 1.89
CA ALA A 148 16.70 -6.92 2.93
C ALA A 148 17.62 -7.15 4.13
N TYR A 149 18.29 -6.09 4.57
CA TYR A 149 19.30 -6.15 5.63
C TYR A 149 19.02 -5.14 6.73
N GLY A 150 19.22 -5.56 7.97
CA GLY A 150 18.83 -4.79 9.13
C GLY A 150 19.04 -5.50 10.47
N ILE A 151 18.48 -4.90 11.53
CA ILE A 151 18.54 -5.40 12.89
C ILE A 151 17.17 -5.32 13.58
N GLN A 152 16.98 -6.18 14.56
CA GLN A 152 15.86 -6.15 15.50
C GLN A 152 16.39 -5.67 16.87
N GLU A 153 16.07 -4.44 17.28
CA GLU A 153 16.48 -3.89 18.59
C GLU A 153 15.73 -4.57 19.75
N THR A 154 14.48 -4.98 19.48
CA THR A 154 13.67 -5.79 20.39
C THR A 154 13.09 -6.98 19.61
N ALA A 155 12.71 -8.04 20.32
CA ALA A 155 11.96 -9.14 19.70
C ALA A 155 10.67 -8.60 19.05
N THR A 156 10.38 -9.06 17.83
CA THR A 156 9.16 -8.71 17.10
C THR A 156 8.12 -9.83 17.20
N ILE A 157 6.85 -9.48 17.03
CA ILE A 157 5.76 -10.43 16.83
C ILE A 157 5.09 -10.09 15.49
N PRO A 158 5.02 -11.02 14.52
CA PRO A 158 5.74 -12.30 14.49
C PRO A 158 7.28 -12.11 14.46
N PRO A 159 8.06 -13.13 14.86
CA PRO A 159 9.52 -13.13 14.68
C PRO A 159 9.93 -12.96 13.21
N ILE A 160 10.98 -12.18 12.93
CA ILE A 160 11.44 -11.90 11.55
C ILE A 160 12.85 -12.42 11.27
N ASP A 161 12.98 -13.74 11.22
CA ASP A 161 14.27 -14.41 11.01
C ASP A 161 14.82 -14.25 9.58
N CYS A 162 14.00 -13.77 8.64
CA CYS A 162 14.39 -13.56 7.25
C CYS A 162 15.20 -12.27 7.02
N LEU A 163 15.20 -11.34 7.96
CA LEU A 163 15.93 -10.08 7.85
C LEU A 163 17.42 -10.34 8.10
N GLN A 164 18.26 -10.05 7.11
CA GLN A 164 19.68 -10.40 7.18
C GLN A 164 20.48 -9.37 7.96
N GLU A 165 21.37 -9.81 8.85
CA GLU A 165 22.30 -8.89 9.52
C GLU A 165 23.47 -8.50 8.59
N GLY A 166 24.00 -7.30 8.80
CA GLY A 166 25.19 -6.80 8.10
C GLY A 166 24.89 -6.15 6.75
N GLU A 167 25.89 -6.13 5.87
CA GLU A 167 25.79 -5.54 4.53
C GLU A 167 25.69 -6.65 3.47
N PRO A 168 25.06 -6.38 2.31
CA PRO A 168 25.06 -7.31 1.19
C PRO A 168 26.50 -7.62 0.80
N GLN A 169 26.84 -8.90 0.67
CA GLN A 169 28.14 -9.28 0.13
C GLN A 169 28.18 -8.85 -1.35
N VAL A 170 28.69 -7.63 -1.60
CA VAL A 170 29.02 -7.18 -2.94
C VAL A 170 30.00 -8.21 -3.50
N ALA A 171 29.72 -8.71 -4.70
CA ALA A 171 30.67 -9.51 -5.46
C ALA A 171 31.96 -8.71 -5.65
N ALA A 172 32.88 -8.83 -4.70
CA ALA A 172 34.29 -8.60 -4.91
C ALA A 172 34.84 -9.82 -5.64
N GLU A 173 34.54 -9.94 -6.93
CA GLU A 173 35.51 -10.55 -7.84
C GLU A 173 36.59 -9.47 -8.05
N GLU A 174 37.86 -9.63 -7.71
CA GLU A 174 38.68 -10.84 -7.53
C GLU A 174 39.78 -10.62 -6.48
N THR A 175 40.31 -11.76 -6.01
CA THR A 175 41.64 -11.97 -5.40
C THR A 175 41.77 -11.78 -3.87
N LYS A 176 41.36 -12.81 -3.12
CA LYS A 176 42.30 -13.52 -2.23
C LYS A 176 41.72 -14.85 -1.78
N ASN A 177 42.50 -15.90 -2.06
CA ASN A 177 42.28 -17.29 -1.70
C ASN A 177 41.66 -17.45 -0.31
N MET A 178 40.52 -18.14 -0.24
CA MET A 178 40.09 -18.78 1.00
C MET A 178 39.97 -20.30 0.76
N PRO A 179 40.58 -21.14 1.61
CA PRO A 179 40.55 -22.59 1.43
C PRO A 179 39.14 -23.12 1.64
N SER A 180 38.74 -24.04 0.77
CA SER A 180 37.43 -24.66 0.78
C SER A 180 37.36 -25.84 1.75
N LEU A 181 36.12 -26.14 2.12
CA LEU A 181 35.63 -27.34 2.79
C LEU A 181 35.94 -28.59 1.92
N GLN A 182 37.20 -29.01 1.88
CA GLN A 182 37.72 -30.15 1.13
C GLN A 182 38.29 -31.19 2.10
N THR A 183 37.42 -31.89 2.85
CA THR A 183 37.92 -33.05 3.61
C THR A 183 36.93 -34.21 3.75
N SER A 184 36.03 -34.46 2.80
CA SER A 184 35.26 -35.71 2.88
C SER A 184 34.83 -36.42 1.60
N LEU A 185 34.94 -35.85 0.39
CA LEU A 185 34.60 -36.59 -0.83
C LEU A 185 35.45 -36.23 -2.08
N PRO A 186 35.69 -37.20 -2.99
CA PRO A 186 36.45 -36.99 -4.23
C PRO A 186 35.81 -35.95 -5.18
N PRO A 187 36.63 -35.09 -5.84
CA PRO A 187 36.18 -33.91 -6.57
C PRO A 187 35.34 -34.18 -7.84
N GLU A 188 35.46 -35.36 -8.44
CA GLU A 188 34.67 -35.68 -9.65
C GLU A 188 33.21 -36.08 -9.35
N LEU A 189 32.91 -36.50 -8.12
CA LEU A 189 31.54 -36.88 -7.74
C LEU A 189 30.75 -35.68 -7.20
N ALA A 190 31.40 -34.76 -6.48
CA ALA A 190 30.76 -33.58 -5.89
C ALA A 190 30.21 -32.60 -6.93
N ASN A 191 30.96 -32.31 -7.99
CA ASN A 191 30.50 -31.37 -9.03
C ASN A 191 29.33 -31.93 -9.84
N ASN A 192 29.32 -33.23 -10.10
CA ASN A 192 28.20 -33.87 -10.80
C ASN A 192 26.96 -33.95 -9.90
N VAL A 193 27.10 -34.26 -8.62
CA VAL A 193 25.98 -34.28 -7.65
C VAL A 193 25.42 -32.89 -7.41
N ILE A 194 26.25 -31.86 -7.26
CA ILE A 194 25.81 -30.46 -7.07
C ILE A 194 25.14 -29.93 -8.33
N ARG A 195 25.65 -30.28 -9.53
CA ARG A 195 25.02 -29.92 -10.80
C ARG A 195 23.67 -30.63 -10.96
N LEU A 196 23.59 -31.91 -10.60
CA LEU A 196 22.34 -32.69 -10.62
C LEU A 196 21.32 -32.14 -9.60
N TYR A 197 21.76 -31.78 -8.39
CA TYR A 197 20.92 -31.22 -7.33
C TYR A 197 20.38 -29.84 -7.69
N ARG A 198 21.20 -28.95 -8.26
CA ARG A 198 20.76 -27.63 -8.77
C ARG A 198 19.82 -27.76 -9.96
N GLU A 199 20.07 -28.70 -10.87
CA GLU A 199 19.18 -28.94 -12.01
C GLU A 199 17.86 -29.60 -11.59
N CYS A 200 17.90 -30.45 -10.57
CA CYS A 200 16.70 -31.05 -9.96
C CYS A 200 15.88 -30.01 -9.20
N LEU A 201 16.50 -29.10 -8.43
CA LEU A 201 15.81 -27.97 -7.78
C LEU A 201 15.22 -26.98 -8.78
N ARG A 202 15.93 -26.69 -9.89
CA ARG A 202 15.38 -25.87 -10.98
C ARG A 202 14.19 -26.54 -11.65
N ARG A 203 14.24 -27.86 -11.88
CA ARG A 203 13.12 -28.62 -12.46
C ARG A 203 11.96 -28.78 -11.48
N VAL A 204 12.20 -28.93 -10.19
CA VAL A 204 11.16 -28.95 -9.14
C VAL A 204 10.50 -27.57 -8.99
N LYS A 205 11.26 -26.46 -9.02
CA LYS A 205 10.69 -25.10 -9.08
C LYS A 205 9.91 -24.86 -10.37
N TYR A 206 10.42 -25.31 -11.53
CA TYR A 206 9.73 -25.16 -12.81
C TYR A 206 8.45 -26.02 -12.89
N VAL A 207 8.47 -27.23 -12.33
CA VAL A 207 7.31 -28.11 -12.23
C VAL A 207 6.32 -27.61 -11.18
N GLY A 208 6.77 -27.12 -10.02
CA GLY A 208 5.93 -26.48 -9.01
C GLY A 208 5.23 -25.22 -9.54
N HIS A 209 5.97 -24.36 -10.24
CA HIS A 209 5.42 -23.18 -10.92
C HIS A 209 4.48 -23.58 -12.07
N ARG A 210 4.78 -24.64 -12.84
CA ARG A 210 3.82 -25.20 -13.81
C ARG A 210 2.61 -25.87 -13.16
N ILE A 211 2.71 -26.45 -11.96
CA ILE A 211 1.58 -27.06 -11.25
C ILE A 211 0.67 -25.96 -10.70
N VAL A 212 1.23 -24.88 -10.18
CA VAL A 212 0.48 -23.68 -9.76
C VAL A 212 -0.10 -22.94 -10.99
N SER A 213 0.62 -22.85 -12.10
CA SER A 213 0.09 -22.22 -13.33
C SER A 213 -0.84 -23.13 -14.15
N MET A 214 -0.72 -24.46 -14.05
CA MET A 214 -1.66 -25.44 -14.65
C MET A 214 -2.88 -25.68 -13.76
N GLY A 215 -2.79 -25.41 -12.45
CA GLY A 215 -3.94 -25.20 -11.57
C GLY A 215 -4.81 -24.03 -12.03
N GLY A 216 -4.28 -23.13 -12.87
CA GLY A 216 -5.03 -22.10 -13.57
C GLY A 216 -5.42 -22.41 -15.03
N ARG A 217 -4.97 -23.52 -15.65
CA ARG A 217 -5.13 -23.70 -17.11
C ARG A 217 -5.26 -25.13 -17.67
N ARG A 218 -5.52 -26.17 -16.86
CA ARG A 218 -5.79 -27.51 -17.41
C ARG A 218 -6.80 -28.34 -16.59
N PHE A 219 -8.04 -27.86 -16.50
CA PHE A 219 -9.15 -28.71 -16.07
C PHE A 219 -9.91 -29.21 -17.29
N GLY A 220 -9.70 -30.49 -17.63
CA GLY A 220 -10.38 -31.16 -18.74
C GLY A 220 -11.91 -31.12 -18.57
N THR A 221 -12.62 -31.25 -19.68
CA THR A 221 -14.09 -31.23 -19.80
C THR A 221 -14.86 -32.07 -18.77
N ASN A 222 -14.23 -33.10 -18.19
CA ASN A 222 -14.80 -33.91 -17.11
C ASN A 222 -14.90 -33.22 -15.74
N PHE A 223 -14.08 -32.19 -15.46
CA PHE A 223 -14.15 -31.44 -14.20
C PHE A 223 -15.27 -30.41 -14.22
N HIS A 224 -15.54 -29.78 -15.36
CA HIS A 224 -16.74 -28.95 -15.56
C HIS A 224 -18.02 -29.75 -15.35
N LEU A 225 -18.06 -31.01 -15.78
CA LEU A 225 -19.21 -31.88 -15.53
C LEU A 225 -19.34 -32.19 -14.03
N ARG A 226 -18.24 -32.50 -13.33
CA ARG A 226 -18.26 -32.75 -11.88
C ARG A 226 -18.60 -31.50 -11.07
N PHE A 227 -18.15 -30.33 -11.48
CA PHE A 227 -18.49 -29.05 -10.87
C PHE A 227 -19.96 -28.69 -11.11
N ARG A 228 -20.46 -28.85 -12.35
CA ARG A 228 -21.90 -28.68 -12.66
C ARG A 228 -22.79 -29.69 -11.92
N ILE A 229 -22.34 -30.93 -11.76
CA ILE A 229 -23.02 -31.95 -10.95
C ILE A 229 -22.99 -31.56 -9.47
N LEU A 230 -21.87 -31.05 -8.95
CA LEU A 230 -21.76 -30.58 -7.58
C LEU A 230 -22.69 -29.37 -7.34
N GLU A 231 -22.70 -28.38 -8.24
CA GLU A 231 -23.63 -27.26 -8.19
C GLU A 231 -25.10 -27.72 -8.26
N ALA A 232 -25.42 -28.70 -9.12
CA ALA A 232 -26.76 -29.26 -9.20
C ALA A 232 -27.16 -30.03 -7.93
N LEU A 233 -26.24 -30.79 -7.33
CA LEU A 233 -26.49 -31.50 -6.07
C LEU A 233 -26.65 -30.55 -4.89
N LEU A 234 -25.84 -29.49 -4.82
CA LEU A 234 -25.98 -28.42 -3.83
C LEU A 234 -27.32 -27.67 -4.01
N PHE A 235 -27.72 -27.40 -5.26
CA PHE A 235 -29.00 -26.79 -5.57
C PHE A 235 -30.18 -27.69 -5.18
N LEU A 236 -30.15 -28.98 -5.52
CA LEU A 236 -31.18 -29.94 -5.13
C LEU A 236 -31.25 -30.11 -3.61
N GLY A 237 -30.09 -30.13 -2.94
CA GLY A 237 -30.00 -30.14 -1.48
C GLY A 237 -30.65 -28.91 -0.86
N PHE A 238 -30.32 -27.72 -1.36
CA PHE A 238 -30.93 -26.46 -0.93
C PHE A 238 -32.44 -26.43 -1.15
N MET A 239 -32.92 -26.83 -2.34
CA MET A 239 -34.35 -26.89 -2.65
C MET A 239 -35.10 -27.89 -1.76
N SER A 240 -34.48 -29.03 -1.44
CA SER A 240 -35.07 -30.01 -0.52
C SER A 240 -35.17 -29.45 0.91
N ALA A 241 -34.11 -28.80 1.41
CA ALA A 241 -34.09 -28.18 2.73
C ALA A 241 -35.09 -27.03 2.83
N MET A 242 -35.17 -26.18 1.80
CA MET A 242 -36.19 -25.12 1.72
C MET A 242 -37.60 -25.71 1.72
N THR A 243 -37.86 -26.76 0.94
CA THR A 243 -39.18 -27.39 0.90
C THR A 243 -39.58 -27.92 2.28
N VAL A 244 -38.65 -28.55 3.02
CA VAL A 244 -38.90 -29.00 4.40
C VAL A 244 -39.18 -27.80 5.32
N LEU A 245 -38.41 -26.72 5.21
CA LEU A 245 -38.59 -25.51 6.01
C LEU A 245 -39.96 -24.82 5.75
N PHE A 246 -40.43 -24.77 4.50
CA PHE A 246 -41.75 -24.23 4.16
C PHE A 246 -42.90 -25.16 4.60
N VAL A 247 -42.79 -26.47 4.36
CA VAL A 247 -43.91 -27.42 4.56
C VAL A 247 -44.00 -27.92 6.00
N VAL A 248 -42.87 -28.17 6.65
CA VAL A 248 -42.80 -28.74 8.00
C VAL A 248 -42.65 -27.66 9.06
N CYS A 249 -41.77 -26.68 8.82
CA CYS A 249 -41.52 -25.59 9.76
C CYS A 249 -42.42 -24.37 9.55
N GLY A 250 -43.27 -24.37 8.49
CA GLY A 250 -44.28 -23.35 8.25
C GLY A 250 -43.71 -21.97 7.90
N LEU A 251 -42.46 -21.89 7.41
CA LEU A 251 -41.87 -20.60 7.02
C LEU A 251 -42.70 -19.91 5.94
N THR A 252 -42.87 -18.60 6.08
CA THR A 252 -43.53 -17.76 5.09
C THR A 252 -42.50 -17.12 4.15
N ILE A 253 -42.96 -16.63 3.00
CA ILE A 253 -42.10 -15.85 2.08
C ILE A 253 -41.52 -14.61 2.79
N SER A 254 -42.23 -14.05 3.77
CA SER A 254 -41.73 -12.93 4.59
C SER A 254 -40.52 -13.32 5.46
N ASP A 255 -40.48 -14.55 5.97
CA ASP A 255 -39.38 -15.05 6.79
C ASP A 255 -38.12 -15.28 5.95
N LEU A 256 -38.27 -15.64 4.67
CA LEU A 256 -37.17 -15.71 3.72
C LEU A 256 -36.55 -14.33 3.47
N PHE A 257 -37.37 -13.30 3.29
CA PHE A 257 -36.89 -11.92 3.17
C PHE A 257 -36.27 -11.38 4.47
N ALA A 258 -36.75 -11.81 5.63
CA ALA A 258 -36.16 -11.46 6.92
C ALA A 258 -34.81 -12.17 7.17
N ALA A 259 -34.58 -13.35 6.60
CA ALA A 259 -33.33 -14.09 6.71
C ALA A 259 -32.26 -13.62 5.71
N ILE A 260 -32.65 -13.05 4.57
CA ILE A 260 -31.73 -12.57 3.52
C ILE A 260 -30.65 -11.62 4.07
N PRO A 261 -30.93 -10.62 4.93
CA PRO A 261 -29.90 -9.76 5.54
C PRO A 261 -28.87 -10.50 6.39
N ALA A 262 -29.23 -11.65 6.98
CA ALA A 262 -28.33 -12.45 7.82
C ALA A 262 -27.36 -13.33 7.00
N PHE A 263 -27.66 -13.55 5.72
CA PHE A 263 -26.84 -14.35 4.79
C PHE A 263 -26.26 -13.54 3.63
N LEU A 264 -26.71 -12.31 3.43
CA LEU A 264 -25.99 -11.32 2.64
C LEU A 264 -24.77 -10.85 3.45
N PRO A 265 -23.61 -10.66 2.82
CA PRO A 265 -22.45 -10.05 3.49
C PRO A 265 -22.75 -8.65 4.05
N THR A 266 -23.91 -8.07 3.75
CA THR A 266 -24.31 -6.70 4.09
C THR A 266 -24.45 -6.44 5.59
N GLY A 267 -24.57 -7.48 6.43
CA GLY A 267 -24.59 -7.31 7.90
C GLY A 267 -23.22 -7.08 8.52
N TRP A 268 -22.14 -7.38 7.80
CA TRP A 268 -20.73 -7.16 8.19
C TRP A 268 -19.97 -6.27 7.19
N ALA A 269 -20.58 -5.91 6.04
CA ALA A 269 -19.92 -5.20 4.94
C ALA A 269 -19.92 -3.66 5.03
N LEU A 270 -20.07 -3.10 6.23
CA LEU A 270 -19.75 -1.68 6.49
C LEU A 270 -18.57 -1.57 7.46
N LEU A 271 -17.56 -2.43 7.31
CA LEU A 271 -16.24 -2.12 7.83
C LEU A 271 -15.67 -0.99 6.97
N LEU A 272 -15.81 0.23 7.47
CA LEU A 272 -15.34 1.43 6.81
C LEU A 272 -13.83 1.56 7.07
N ALA A 273 -13.06 1.46 5.99
CA ALA A 273 -11.63 1.66 6.05
C ALA A 273 -11.32 3.09 6.50
N CYS A 274 -10.62 3.23 7.61
CA CYS A 274 -10.42 4.52 8.25
C CYS A 274 -8.98 4.71 8.69
N VAL A 275 -8.47 5.90 8.37
CA VAL A 275 -7.07 6.27 8.52
C VAL A 275 -7.04 7.63 9.19
N SER A 276 -6.49 7.68 10.42
CA SER A 276 -6.56 8.91 11.21
C SER A 276 -5.31 9.21 12.04
N ASN A 277 -5.21 10.47 12.48
CA ASN A 277 -4.18 11.00 13.37
C ASN A 277 -2.74 10.93 12.84
N ILE A 278 -2.55 10.89 11.51
CA ILE A 278 -1.21 10.82 10.95
C ILE A 278 -0.51 12.17 10.99
N THR A 279 0.70 12.17 11.52
CA THR A 279 1.67 13.25 11.33
C THR A 279 2.78 12.80 10.40
N VAL A 280 2.93 13.46 9.26
CA VAL A 280 4.08 13.35 8.35
C VAL A 280 4.92 14.62 8.50
N ARG A 281 6.19 14.49 8.90
CA ARG A 281 7.05 15.66 9.11
C ARG A 281 8.51 15.48 8.73
N ASN A 282 9.20 16.61 8.62
CA ASN A 282 10.63 16.73 8.36
C ASN A 282 11.08 16.17 6.99
N ALA A 283 10.14 16.00 6.08
CA ALA A 283 10.39 15.39 4.79
C ALA A 283 11.18 16.32 3.85
N VAL A 284 12.15 15.76 3.14
CA VAL A 284 12.84 16.40 2.01
C VAL A 284 12.53 15.60 0.75
N ILE A 285 11.91 16.23 -0.24
CA ILE A 285 11.46 15.60 -1.48
C ILE A 285 12.10 16.32 -2.67
N ARG A 286 12.82 15.58 -3.52
CA ARG A 286 13.57 16.13 -4.66
C ARG A 286 13.27 15.36 -5.95
N GLU A 287 13.16 16.09 -7.07
CA GLU A 287 13.08 15.51 -8.41
C GLU A 287 11.95 14.47 -8.55
N SER A 288 10.82 14.74 -7.88
CA SER A 288 9.72 13.80 -7.73
C SER A 288 8.48 14.28 -8.48
N ASP A 289 7.74 13.36 -9.09
CA ASP A 289 6.45 13.69 -9.72
C ASP A 289 5.40 14.12 -8.69
N ASN A 290 5.52 13.66 -7.44
CA ASN A 290 4.56 13.96 -6.38
C ASN A 290 5.30 14.35 -5.09
N GLY A 291 4.81 15.38 -4.41
CA GLY A 291 5.19 15.76 -3.06
C GLY A 291 4.33 15.01 -2.04
N VAL A 292 3.52 15.75 -1.28
CA VAL A 292 2.51 15.15 -0.41
C VAL A 292 1.22 14.98 -1.17
N ARG A 293 0.72 13.74 -1.18
CA ARG A 293 -0.47 13.37 -1.91
C ARG A 293 -1.44 12.68 -0.97
N ILE A 294 -2.73 12.81 -1.24
CA ILE A 294 -3.82 12.04 -0.65
C ILE A 294 -4.59 11.48 -1.82
N LYS A 295 -4.77 10.16 -1.84
CA LYS A 295 -5.40 9.49 -2.97
C LYS A 295 -6.44 8.51 -2.48
N THR A 296 -7.69 8.72 -2.91
CA THR A 296 -8.82 7.86 -2.54
C THR A 296 -9.54 7.35 -3.78
N TRP A 297 -10.16 6.17 -3.66
CA TRP A 297 -10.89 5.53 -4.75
C TRP A 297 -12.19 6.25 -5.04
N GLN A 298 -12.45 6.48 -6.33
CA GLN A 298 -13.77 6.91 -6.78
C GLN A 298 -14.79 5.81 -6.49
N GLY A 299 -15.89 6.13 -5.79
CA GLY A 299 -16.88 5.14 -5.36
C GLY A 299 -16.55 4.44 -4.04
N GLY A 300 -15.38 4.70 -3.46
CA GLY A 300 -14.97 4.10 -2.20
C GLY A 300 -15.80 4.56 -1.01
N THR A 301 -15.80 3.75 0.05
CA THR A 301 -16.37 4.06 1.36
C THR A 301 -15.25 4.02 2.40
N GLY A 302 -15.27 4.93 3.36
CA GLY A 302 -14.22 5.04 4.38
C GLY A 302 -13.93 6.48 4.78
N CYS A 303 -12.88 6.67 5.57
CA CYS A 303 -12.55 7.97 6.10
C CYS A 303 -11.05 8.24 6.26
N VAL A 304 -10.68 9.50 6.04
CA VAL A 304 -9.34 10.07 6.20
C VAL A 304 -9.51 11.35 7.01
N SER A 305 -8.95 11.39 8.22
CA SER A 305 -9.07 12.56 9.11
C SER A 305 -7.84 12.77 9.98
N GLY A 306 -7.61 14.00 10.41
CA GLY A 306 -6.61 14.34 11.43
C GLY A 306 -5.19 14.19 10.88
N ILE A 307 -4.98 14.73 9.69
CA ILE A 307 -3.74 14.56 8.94
C ILE A 307 -2.93 15.84 9.04
N LEU A 308 -1.67 15.72 9.46
CA LEU A 308 -0.74 16.83 9.54
C LEU A 308 0.48 16.57 8.66
N PHE A 309 0.70 17.44 7.69
CA PHE A 309 1.94 17.58 6.93
C PHE A 309 2.71 18.79 7.46
N GLU A 310 3.88 18.57 8.06
CA GLU A 310 4.62 19.63 8.77
C GLU A 310 6.12 19.63 8.42
N ASN A 311 6.72 20.82 8.23
CA ASN A 311 8.17 20.96 7.97
C ASN A 311 8.63 20.16 6.74
N ILE A 312 8.03 20.43 5.58
CA ILE A 312 8.34 19.72 4.34
C ILE A 312 9.11 20.64 3.39
N GLN A 313 10.24 20.15 2.89
CA GLN A 313 11.08 20.84 1.92
C GLN A 313 10.97 20.15 0.56
N MET A 314 10.67 20.92 -0.49
CA MET A 314 10.52 20.41 -1.85
C MET A 314 11.53 21.06 -2.81
N GLU A 315 12.05 20.27 -3.74
CA GLU A 315 12.97 20.73 -4.78
C GLU A 315 12.61 20.09 -6.12
N ASN A 316 12.24 20.91 -7.10
CA ASN A 316 11.83 20.46 -8.43
C ASN A 316 10.77 19.34 -8.40
N VAL A 317 9.68 19.58 -7.67
CA VAL A 317 8.56 18.62 -7.52
C VAL A 317 7.42 19.01 -8.45
N LEU A 318 6.86 18.05 -9.20
CA LEU A 318 5.80 18.34 -10.18
C LEU A 318 4.45 18.65 -9.51
N ASN A 319 3.90 17.71 -8.73
CA ASN A 319 2.64 17.88 -7.99
C ASN A 319 2.94 17.99 -6.49
N CYS A 320 3.12 19.19 -5.96
CA CYS A 320 3.57 19.40 -4.57
C CYS A 320 2.52 18.99 -3.53
N LEU A 321 1.33 19.59 -3.57
CA LEU A 321 0.20 19.28 -2.69
C LEU A 321 -0.94 18.73 -3.54
N LEU A 322 -1.27 17.45 -3.35
CA LEU A 322 -2.25 16.78 -4.20
C LEU A 322 -3.32 16.07 -3.37
N VAL A 323 -4.59 16.38 -3.61
CA VAL A 323 -5.72 15.54 -3.20
C VAL A 323 -6.41 15.05 -4.45
N ASP A 324 -6.58 13.73 -4.57
CA ASP A 324 -7.15 13.07 -5.74
C ASP A 324 -8.14 12.01 -5.28
N GLN A 325 -9.43 12.37 -5.24
CA GLN A 325 -10.53 11.46 -4.94
C GLN A 325 -11.11 10.77 -6.18
N TYR A 326 -10.58 11.06 -7.37
CA TYR A 326 -11.04 10.49 -8.64
C TYR A 326 -10.18 9.31 -9.08
N TYR A 327 -9.44 8.68 -8.15
CA TYR A 327 -8.56 7.61 -8.55
C TYR A 327 -9.33 6.40 -9.09
N CYS A 328 -8.96 6.00 -10.29
CA CYS A 328 -9.45 4.79 -10.92
C CYS A 328 -8.39 4.12 -11.82
N LEU A 329 -8.41 2.80 -11.91
CA LEU A 329 -7.48 2.02 -12.75
C LEU A 329 -7.93 1.89 -14.22
N SER A 330 -9.21 2.14 -14.52
CA SER A 330 -9.77 2.01 -15.88
C SER A 330 -9.89 3.37 -16.57
N LYS A 331 -9.70 3.41 -17.88
CA LYS A 331 -9.83 4.64 -18.70
C LYS A 331 -11.27 5.15 -18.86
N GLY A 332 -12.27 4.44 -18.33
CA GLY A 332 -13.70 4.73 -18.53
C GLY A 332 -14.52 4.62 -17.25
N CYS A 333 -14.01 5.12 -16.13
CA CYS A 333 -14.75 5.08 -14.88
C CYS A 333 -15.90 6.08 -14.91
N LEU A 334 -17.10 5.59 -14.60
CA LEU A 334 -18.28 6.44 -14.46
C LEU A 334 -18.18 7.20 -13.13
N ASN A 335 -18.62 8.46 -13.13
CA ASN A 335 -18.71 9.22 -11.89
C ASN A 335 -19.59 8.48 -10.89
N GLN A 336 -19.02 8.19 -9.72
CA GLN A 336 -19.70 7.49 -8.62
C GLN A 336 -20.27 8.49 -7.64
N THR A 337 -21.35 8.11 -6.96
CA THR A 337 -22.03 8.95 -5.98
C THR A 337 -21.44 8.85 -4.58
N SER A 338 -20.64 7.81 -4.28
CA SER A 338 -19.88 7.66 -3.04
C SER A 338 -18.41 8.03 -3.22
N ALA A 339 -17.79 8.55 -2.17
CA ALA A 339 -16.35 8.70 -2.09
C ALA A 339 -15.91 8.65 -0.61
N VAL A 340 -14.64 8.33 -0.40
CA VAL A 340 -14.01 8.33 0.92
C VAL A 340 -14.05 9.74 1.51
N LEU A 341 -14.52 9.87 2.75
CA LEU A 341 -14.54 11.14 3.46
C LEU A 341 -13.10 11.61 3.71
N VAL A 342 -12.78 12.85 3.35
CA VAL A 342 -11.48 13.48 3.61
C VAL A 342 -11.71 14.77 4.38
N THR A 343 -11.25 14.83 5.62
CA THR A 343 -11.45 15.97 6.52
C THR A 343 -10.21 16.24 7.36
N ASP A 344 -10.14 17.41 8.00
CA ASP A 344 -9.11 17.78 8.98
C ASP A 344 -7.68 17.59 8.45
N LEU A 345 -7.41 18.20 7.29
CA LEU A 345 -6.10 18.18 6.65
C LEU A 345 -5.34 19.45 7.00
N THR A 346 -4.16 19.33 7.60
CA THR A 346 -3.30 20.47 7.93
C THR A 346 -2.00 20.40 7.13
N TYR A 347 -1.71 21.45 6.38
CA TYR A 347 -0.44 21.69 5.71
C TYR A 347 0.25 22.85 6.43
N ARG A 348 1.39 22.58 7.08
CA ARG A 348 2.14 23.57 7.87
C ARG A 348 3.61 23.60 7.49
N ASN A 349 4.15 24.80 7.30
CA ASN A 349 5.58 25.02 7.04
C ASN A 349 6.09 24.14 5.89
N ILE A 350 5.46 24.28 4.73
CA ILE A 350 5.82 23.57 3.50
C ILE A 350 6.47 24.57 2.56
N LYS A 351 7.75 24.39 2.27
CA LYS A 351 8.53 25.34 1.48
C LYS A 351 9.29 24.63 0.37
N GLY A 352 9.54 25.31 -0.75
CA GLY A 352 10.38 24.73 -1.78
C GLY A 352 10.13 25.22 -3.19
N THR A 353 10.55 24.39 -4.16
CA THR A 353 10.36 24.65 -5.57
C THR A 353 9.57 23.55 -6.29
N TYR A 354 8.81 23.96 -7.30
CA TYR A 354 7.99 23.08 -8.13
C TYR A 354 8.32 23.20 -9.62
N ASP A 355 8.06 22.13 -10.36
CA ASP A 355 8.20 22.13 -11.81
C ASP A 355 6.96 22.76 -12.46
N VAL A 356 7.16 23.81 -13.26
CA VAL A 356 6.08 24.62 -13.87
C VAL A 356 5.23 23.88 -14.91
N ARG A 357 5.52 22.62 -15.24
CA ARG A 357 4.69 21.81 -16.14
C ARG A 357 3.29 21.54 -15.57
N THR A 358 3.09 21.63 -14.25
CA THR A 358 1.78 21.46 -13.58
C THR A 358 1.62 22.40 -12.40
N PRO A 359 0.37 22.75 -12.01
CA PRO A 359 0.13 23.51 -10.80
C PRO A 359 0.71 22.82 -9.57
N PRO A 360 1.36 23.56 -8.66
CA PRO A 360 1.95 22.96 -7.45
C PRO A 360 0.88 22.42 -6.50
N ILE A 361 -0.33 22.97 -6.55
CA ILE A 361 -1.44 22.64 -5.64
C ILE A 361 -2.63 22.20 -6.46
N HIS A 362 -3.14 21.00 -6.16
CA HIS A 362 -4.24 20.39 -6.87
C HIS A 362 -5.12 19.60 -5.91
N PHE A 363 -6.24 20.17 -5.50
CA PHE A 363 -7.24 19.56 -4.63
C PHE A 363 -8.48 19.16 -5.44
N ALA A 364 -8.53 17.92 -5.90
CA ALA A 364 -9.66 17.35 -6.63
C ALA A 364 -10.47 16.40 -5.73
N CYS A 365 -11.53 16.93 -5.13
CA CYS A 365 -12.44 16.20 -4.25
C CYS A 365 -13.73 15.80 -4.99
N SER A 366 -14.40 14.74 -4.57
CA SER A 366 -15.60 14.20 -5.21
C SER A 366 -16.73 15.23 -5.30
N ASP A 367 -17.54 15.19 -6.36
CA ASP A 367 -18.71 16.04 -6.54
C ASP A 367 -19.75 15.89 -5.42
N THR A 368 -19.83 14.70 -4.81
CA THR A 368 -20.82 14.36 -3.77
C THR A 368 -20.25 14.39 -2.36
N VAL A 369 -18.93 14.26 -2.20
CA VAL A 369 -18.26 14.26 -0.89
C VAL A 369 -17.09 15.23 -0.94
N ALA A 370 -17.33 16.44 -0.45
CA ALA A 370 -16.32 17.49 -0.40
C ALA A 370 -15.17 17.12 0.56
N CYS A 371 -13.96 17.60 0.27
CA CYS A 371 -12.90 17.66 1.28
C CYS A 371 -13.16 18.85 2.21
N ARG A 372 -13.03 18.65 3.52
CA ARG A 372 -13.38 19.68 4.52
C ARG A 372 -12.25 19.94 5.50
N ASN A 373 -12.33 21.09 6.17
CA ASN A 373 -11.39 21.51 7.20
C ASN A 373 -9.91 21.40 6.74
N ILE A 374 -9.64 21.84 5.51
CA ILE A 374 -8.26 21.97 5.02
C ILE A 374 -7.67 23.25 5.61
N THR A 375 -6.53 23.16 6.27
CA THR A 375 -5.83 24.30 6.87
C THR A 375 -4.45 24.42 6.23
N LEU A 376 -4.14 25.60 5.69
CA LEU A 376 -2.82 25.91 5.15
C LEU A 376 -2.16 27.01 5.98
N SER A 377 -0.93 26.76 6.42
CA SER A 377 -0.10 27.70 7.20
C SER A 377 1.35 27.60 6.73
N GLU A 378 1.98 28.74 6.47
CA GLU A 378 3.39 28.85 6.06
C GLU A 378 3.70 27.98 4.82
N VAL A 379 2.85 28.05 3.78
CA VAL A 379 3.04 27.33 2.51
C VAL A 379 3.63 28.27 1.45
N GLU A 380 4.88 28.02 1.05
CA GLU A 380 5.66 28.86 0.14
C GLU A 380 6.33 28.01 -0.96
N LEU A 381 5.71 27.92 -2.13
CA LEU A 381 6.18 27.14 -3.28
C LEU A 381 6.48 28.05 -4.46
N TYR A 382 7.72 28.01 -4.93
CA TYR A 382 8.21 28.83 -6.05
C TYR A 382 8.50 27.98 -7.29
N PRO A 383 8.43 28.52 -8.51
CA PRO A 383 8.88 27.78 -9.68
C PRO A 383 10.38 27.44 -9.52
N HIS A 384 10.76 26.20 -9.85
CA HIS A 384 12.15 25.77 -9.89
C HIS A 384 12.92 26.54 -10.97
N GLU A 385 12.29 26.67 -12.14
CA GLU A 385 12.70 27.54 -13.24
C GLU A 385 11.46 28.18 -13.86
N GLY A 386 11.61 29.38 -14.44
CA GLY A 386 10.53 30.09 -15.12
C GLY A 386 9.77 31.06 -14.22
N GLU A 387 8.60 31.50 -14.70
CA GLU A 387 7.73 32.43 -13.99
C GLU A 387 6.77 31.70 -13.05
N LEU A 388 6.29 32.42 -12.04
CA LEU A 388 5.33 31.88 -11.08
C LEU A 388 4.02 31.54 -11.80
N MET A 389 3.57 30.30 -11.67
CA MET A 389 2.25 29.89 -12.11
C MET A 389 1.25 30.06 -10.98
N ASP A 390 0.30 30.97 -11.17
CA ASP A 390 -0.69 31.38 -10.18
C ASP A 390 -2.08 30.77 -10.51
N ASP A 391 -2.12 29.45 -10.70
CA ASP A 391 -3.34 28.72 -11.06
C ASP A 391 -3.45 27.40 -10.27
N PRO A 392 -3.55 27.46 -8.92
CA PRO A 392 -3.84 26.27 -8.14
C PRO A 392 -5.24 25.75 -8.48
N PHE A 393 -5.38 24.42 -8.48
CA PHE A 393 -6.66 23.78 -8.76
C PHE A 393 -7.35 23.37 -7.46
N CYS A 394 -8.61 23.79 -7.28
CA CYS A 394 -9.47 23.30 -6.22
C CYS A 394 -10.84 22.94 -6.78
N TRP A 395 -11.33 21.75 -6.44
CA TRP A 395 -12.66 21.29 -6.78
C TRP A 395 -13.29 20.62 -5.57
N ASN A 396 -14.45 21.14 -5.16
CA ASN A 396 -15.20 20.73 -3.97
C ASN A 396 -14.34 20.61 -2.69
N ALA A 397 -13.43 21.56 -2.50
CA ALA A 397 -12.47 21.59 -1.40
C ALA A 397 -12.71 22.83 -0.52
N TYR A 398 -12.86 22.61 0.78
CA TYR A 398 -13.19 23.64 1.76
C TYR A 398 -12.14 23.73 2.86
N GLY A 399 -11.79 24.95 3.23
CA GLY A 399 -10.72 25.19 4.18
C GLY A 399 -10.39 26.66 4.39
N ILE A 400 -9.28 26.91 5.07
CA ILE A 400 -8.76 28.23 5.40
C ILE A 400 -7.25 28.33 5.13
N GLN A 401 -6.81 29.55 4.84
CA GLN A 401 -5.40 29.92 4.78
C GLN A 401 -5.09 30.77 6.03
N GLU A 402 -4.41 30.19 7.03
CA GLU A 402 -4.06 30.91 8.27
C GLU A 402 -2.99 31.99 8.02
N THR A 403 -2.12 31.75 7.04
CA THR A 403 -1.15 32.71 6.54
C THR A 403 -1.29 32.83 5.03
N ALA A 404 -0.83 33.94 4.46
CA ALA A 404 -0.71 34.05 3.01
C ALA A 404 0.13 32.88 2.44
N THR A 405 -0.33 32.32 1.33
CA THR A 405 0.33 31.22 0.62
C THR A 405 0.97 31.72 -0.67
N ILE A 406 1.99 31.01 -1.15
CA ILE A 406 2.59 31.24 -2.46
C ILE A 406 2.59 29.90 -3.21
N PRO A 407 1.96 29.82 -4.40
CA PRO A 407 1.03 30.80 -4.97
C PRO A 407 -0.24 30.98 -4.10
N PRO A 408 -0.93 32.14 -4.16
CA PRO A 408 -2.25 32.34 -3.55
C PRO A 408 -3.26 31.26 -3.96
N ILE A 409 -4.03 30.71 -3.00
CA ILE A 409 -5.00 29.63 -3.24
C ILE A 409 -6.43 30.15 -3.18
N ASP A 410 -6.79 31.04 -4.11
CA ASP A 410 -8.11 31.69 -4.14
C ASP A 410 -9.26 30.71 -4.47
N CYS A 411 -8.94 29.52 -4.99
CA CYS A 411 -9.91 28.48 -5.31
C CYS A 411 -10.44 27.72 -4.09
N LEU A 412 -9.77 27.81 -2.93
CA LEU A 412 -10.17 27.10 -1.72
C LEU A 412 -11.39 27.78 -1.09
N GLN A 413 -12.48 27.04 -0.92
CA GLN A 413 -13.75 27.62 -0.45
C GLN A 413 -13.78 27.72 1.06
N GLU A 414 -14.19 28.86 1.60
CA GLU A 414 -14.43 29.01 3.04
C GLU A 414 -15.78 28.39 3.45
N GLY A 415 -15.86 27.88 4.68
CA GLY A 415 -17.10 27.35 5.26
C GLY A 415 -17.35 25.87 4.94
N GLU A 416 -18.63 25.50 4.82
CA GLU A 416 -19.10 24.13 4.59
C GLU A 416 -19.84 24.02 3.24
N PRO A 417 -19.86 22.85 2.59
CA PRO A 417 -20.60 22.64 1.36
C PRO A 417 -22.11 22.89 1.53
N GLN A 418 -22.72 23.55 0.54
CA GLN A 418 -24.14 23.95 0.57
C GLN A 418 -25.13 22.77 0.59
N VAL A 419 -24.68 21.57 0.19
CA VAL A 419 -25.44 20.32 0.29
C VAL A 419 -24.66 19.38 1.18
N ALA A 420 -25.13 19.21 2.42
CA ALA A 420 -24.63 18.16 3.29
C ALA A 420 -25.02 16.82 2.66
N ALA A 421 -24.06 16.11 2.06
CA ALA A 421 -24.22 14.66 1.91
C ALA A 421 -24.56 14.08 3.28
N GLU A 422 -25.43 13.07 3.36
CA GLU A 422 -25.72 12.36 4.60
C GLU A 422 -24.41 11.72 5.13
N VAL A 423 -23.66 12.46 5.95
CA VAL A 423 -22.37 12.07 6.53
C VAL A 423 -22.56 11.08 7.71
N SER A 424 -23.77 10.56 7.92
CA SER A 424 -24.13 9.88 9.18
C SER A 424 -23.52 8.48 9.37
N GLU A 425 -22.76 7.95 8.41
CA GLU A 425 -22.16 6.61 8.53
C GLU A 425 -20.64 6.59 8.64
N TYR A 426 -19.91 7.69 8.41
CA TYR A 426 -18.45 7.70 8.39
C TYR A 426 -17.86 8.32 9.66
N THR A 427 -17.69 7.52 10.72
CA THR A 427 -16.92 7.91 11.92
C THR A 427 -15.55 7.21 11.92
N CYS A 428 -14.47 8.01 12.08
CA CYS A 428 -13.09 7.52 12.26
C CYS A 428 -12.89 6.80 13.60
#